data_AF-A0A7V4DDK7-F1
#
_entry.id   AF-A0A7V4DDK7-F1
#
_cell.length_a   1.000
_cell.length_b   1.000
_cell.length_c   1.000
_cell.angle_alpha   90.00
_cell.angle_beta   90.00
_cell.angle_gamma   90.00
#
_symmetry.space_group_name_H-M   'P 1'
#
loop_
_entity.id
_entity.type
_entity.pdbx_description
1 polymer ?
#
loop_
_entity_poly.entity_id
_entity_poly.type
_entity_poly.pdbx_seq_one_letter_code
_entity_poly.pdbx_strand_id
1 'polypeptide(L)' 'VMSCPFGVIRRGSGRKVVSKCDLCGGKGVPFCVEYCPNEALTYE' A
#
# COMPACT_ATOMS: atom_id res chain seq x y z
N VAL A 1 -12.69 5.26 -16.11
CA VAL A 1 -11.35 5.86 -15.92
C VAL A 1 -10.79 5.39 -14.58
N MET A 2 -9.60 4.78 -14.56
CA MET A 2 -8.89 4.50 -13.31
C MET A 2 -8.33 5.82 -12.78
N SER A 3 -8.67 6.20 -11.55
CA SER A 3 -8.23 7.48 -10.97
C SER A 3 -6.74 7.52 -10.68
N CYS A 4 -6.10 6.36 -10.50
CA CYS A 4 -4.67 6.28 -10.25
C CYS A 4 -3.91 6.03 -11.57
N PRO A 5 -3.09 6.99 -12.04
CA PRO A 5 -2.33 6.83 -13.28
C PRO A 5 -1.23 5.75 -13.18
N PHE A 6 -0.83 5.39 -11.95
CA PHE A 6 0.21 4.40 -11.69
C PHE A 6 -0.30 2.96 -11.60
N GLY A 7 -1.62 2.74 -11.68
CA GLY A 7 -2.20 1.38 -11.67
C GLY A 7 -2.03 0.60 -10.36
N VAL A 8 -1.70 1.26 -9.24
CA VAL A 8 -1.40 0.59 -7.96
C VAL A 8 -2.64 0.15 -7.16
N ILE A 9 -3.85 0.58 -7.55
CA ILE A 9 -5.09 0.17 -6.89
C ILE A 9 -5.43 -1.28 -7.27
N ARG A 10 -5.65 -2.13 -6.27
CA ARG A 10 -6.01 -3.55 -6.48
C ARG A 10 -7.48 -3.78 -6.14
N ARG A 11 -8.16 -4.61 -6.93
CA ARG A 11 -9.53 -5.05 -6.64
C ARG A 11 -9.48 -6.24 -5.69
N GLY A 12 -10.34 -6.26 -4.68
CA GLY A 12 -10.51 -7.41 -3.80
C GLY A 12 -11.07 -8.61 -4.58
N SER A 13 -10.57 -9.80 -4.29
CA SER A 13 -11.09 -11.02 -4.93
C SER A 13 -12.56 -11.24 -4.55
N GLY A 14 -13.45 -11.27 -5.53
CA GLY A 14 -14.88 -11.55 -5.35
C GLY A 14 -15.71 -10.46 -4.67
N ARG A 15 -15.16 -9.28 -4.37
CA ARG A 15 -15.88 -8.17 -3.70
C ARG A 15 -15.81 -6.89 -4.53
N LYS A 16 -16.86 -6.06 -4.48
CA LYS A 16 -16.87 -4.70 -5.06
C LYS A 16 -16.10 -3.71 -4.18
N VAL A 17 -14.91 -4.08 -3.73
CA VAL A 17 -14.05 -3.29 -2.84
C VAL A 17 -12.67 -3.19 -3.45
N VAL A 18 -12.05 -2.02 -3.32
CA VAL A 18 -10.68 -1.76 -3.78
C VAL A 18 -9.76 -1.57 -2.59
N SER A 19 -8.52 -2.00 -2.75
CA SER A 19 -7.43 -1.75 -1.80
C SER A 19 -6.49 -0.71 -2.39
N LYS A 20 -6.25 0.36 -1.62
CA LYS A 20 -5.26 1.40 -1.90
C LYS A 20 -4.37 1.50 -0.65
N CYS A 21 -3.06 1.60 -0.86
CA CYS A 21 -2.14 1.88 0.24
C CYS A 21 -2.53 3.20 0.91
N ASP A 22 -2.66 3.17 2.22
CA ASP A 22 -3.03 4.29 3.09
C ASP A 22 -1.89 4.68 4.04
N LEU A 23 -0.67 4.21 3.78
CA LEU A 23 0.51 4.39 4.63
C LEU A 23 0.24 3.99 6.08
N CYS A 24 -0.41 2.83 6.27
CA CYS A 24 -0.76 2.27 7.58
C CYS A 24 -1.58 3.24 8.45
N GLY A 25 -2.39 4.10 7.82
CA GLY A 25 -3.20 5.12 8.50
C GLY A 25 -2.36 6.21 9.18
N GLY A 26 -1.11 6.41 8.74
CA GLY A 26 -0.21 7.45 9.29
C GLY A 26 0.29 7.16 10.70
N LYS A 27 0.23 5.90 11.16
CA LYS A 27 0.57 5.50 12.55
C LYS A 27 2.08 5.35 12.82
N GLY A 28 2.92 6.09 12.11
CA GLY A 28 4.38 6.00 12.20
C GLY A 28 5.01 5.30 11.00
N VAL A 29 6.07 4.53 11.23
CA VAL A 29 6.77 3.78 10.17
C VAL A 29 5.83 2.72 9.59
N PRO A 30 5.65 2.64 8.26
CA PRO A 30 4.80 1.63 7.65
C PRO A 30 5.30 0.21 7.93
N PHE A 31 4.38 -0.73 8.18
CA PHE A 31 4.75 -2.12 8.50
C PHE A 31 5.55 -2.81 7.39
N CYS A 32 5.29 -2.46 6.12
CA CYS A 32 6.06 -3.00 5.01
C CYS A 32 7.53 -2.55 5.04
N VAL A 33 7.83 -1.39 5.64
CA VAL A 33 9.18 -0.86 5.83
C VAL A 33 9.80 -1.51 7.06
N GLU A 34 9.11 -1.47 8.21
CA GLU A 34 9.60 -2.00 9.50
C GLU A 34 9.97 -3.48 9.46
N TYR A 35 9.17 -4.30 8.76
CA TYR A 35 9.38 -5.75 8.70
C TYR A 35 10.02 -6.22 7.40
N CYS A 36 10.63 -5.34 6.61
CA CYS A 36 11.33 -5.76 5.39
C CYS A 36 12.66 -6.47 5.75
N PRO A 37 12.80 -7.79 5.55
CA PRO A 37 14.00 -8.51 6.00
C PRO A 37 15.25 -8.16 5.19
N ASN A 38 15.06 -7.64 3.97
CA ASN A 38 16.15 -7.24 3.09
C ASN A 38 16.48 -5.75 3.20
N GLU A 39 15.75 -5.00 4.04
CA GLU A 39 15.90 -3.54 4.18
C GLU A 39 15.77 -2.79 2.84
N ALA A 40 14.96 -3.33 1.92
CA ALA A 40 14.81 -2.79 0.57
C ALA A 40 13.94 -1.52 0.51
N LEU A 41 13.31 -1.16 1.62
CA LEU A 41 12.36 -0.04 1.74
C LEU A 41 12.80 0.86 2.89
N THR A 42 12.71 2.16 2.68
CA THR A 42 12.94 3.21 3.68
C THR A 42 11.73 4.16 3.71
N TYR A 43 11.56 4.88 4.83
CA TYR A 43 10.48 5.86 5.00
C TYR A 43 11.07 7.15 5.61
N GLU A 44 10.95 8.25 4.87
CA GLU A 44 11.51 9.58 5.15
C GLU A 44 10.41 10.64 5.10
#